data_AF-A0A6A4ZQ22-F1
#
_entry.id   AF-A0A6A4ZQ22-F1
#
_cell.length_a   1.000
_cell.length_b   1.000
_cell.length_c   1.000
_cell.angle_alpha   90.00
_cell.angle_beta   90.00
_cell.angle_gamma   90.00
#
_symmetry.space_group_name_H-M   'P 1'
#
loop_
_entity.id
_entity.type
_entity.pdbx_description
1 polymer ?
#
loop_
_entity_poly.entity_id
_entity_poly.type
_entity_poly.pdbx_seq_one_letter_code
_entity_poly.pdbx_strand_id
1 'polypeptide(L)'
;MIHVKPAPDQNDEVRPAEDSALRSAISTSSRLAPSAGDTLLGFAYVITTSGVSIGYLFIVRRSASNDYYWPDFNTTATQTFLGDIFNLKLPHVPRGTTTTLAFNSSLAIAKDYSVSTTLIDTNPARARALLLAAIPLDQVIPALRTNPFNNNIQLLTPYCWVDFSRSFELAHSAIRQQRCLRSDIDNGAVYLDALLRNTPVADLMSSQYFGFLNYSVFAAVRATAQGQAWLATTLSHSFLDPGLEIQAWQQAGIVRWQSQLNNGLTRGIDETIVIENALGLRTTITVNNVGFVPMGNVALWTTRKSYVGFASEILYCTQYIKCSLVRSAPN
;
A
#
# COMPACT_ATOMS: atom_id res chain seq x y z
N MET A 1 -10.04 32.22 10.84
CA MET A 1 -10.96 33.38 10.94
C MET A 1 -10.58 34.14 12.20
N ILE A 2 -9.79 35.20 12.06
CA ILE A 2 -9.20 35.93 13.20
C ILE A 2 -10.07 37.15 13.48
N HIS A 3 -10.72 37.16 14.64
CA HIS A 3 -11.53 38.26 15.14
C HIS A 3 -10.62 39.38 15.64
N VAL A 4 -10.79 40.59 15.08
CA VAL A 4 -10.23 41.82 15.61
C VAL A 4 -11.38 42.63 16.21
N LYS A 5 -11.24 43.01 17.48
CA LYS A 5 -12.22 43.75 18.27
C LYS A 5 -12.03 45.26 18.03
N PRO A 6 -13.08 46.08 17.87
CA PRO A 6 -12.95 47.53 17.81
C PRO A 6 -12.88 48.11 19.23
N ALA A 7 -12.06 49.14 19.43
CA ALA A 7 -12.04 49.97 20.64
C ALA A 7 -12.78 51.29 20.40
N PRO A 8 -13.39 51.91 21.43
CA PRO A 8 -14.41 52.95 21.25
C PRO A 8 -13.86 54.38 21.25
N ASP A 9 -14.68 55.27 20.69
CA ASP A 9 -14.59 56.72 20.69
C ASP A 9 -14.48 57.33 22.09
N GLN A 10 -13.60 58.33 22.23
CA GLN A 10 -13.70 59.34 23.29
C GLN A 10 -13.23 60.69 22.72
N ASN A 11 -14.22 61.54 22.43
CA ASN A 11 -14.06 62.98 22.30
C ASN A 11 -13.87 63.57 23.69
N ASP A 12 -12.74 64.23 23.93
CA ASP A 12 -12.64 65.30 24.92
C ASP A 12 -11.78 66.42 24.33
N GLU A 13 -12.45 67.53 24.07
CA GLU A 13 -11.89 68.82 23.69
C GLU A 13 -11.53 69.56 24.99
N VAL A 14 -10.31 70.14 25.08
CA VAL A 14 -10.03 71.47 25.66
C VAL A 14 -8.52 71.76 25.76
N ARG A 15 -8.14 72.81 25.03
CA ARG A 15 -7.06 73.83 25.21
C ARG A 15 -5.69 73.68 24.51
N PRO A 16 -5.22 74.76 23.83
CA PRO A 16 -4.07 74.75 22.96
C PRO A 16 -2.81 75.17 23.73
N ALA A 17 -2.05 74.22 24.26
CA ALA A 17 -0.74 74.52 24.86
C ALA A 17 0.31 73.44 24.65
N GLU A 18 -0.07 72.18 24.41
CA GLU A 18 0.88 71.08 24.13
C GLU A 18 1.23 70.90 22.66
N ASP A 19 0.52 71.57 21.74
CA ASP A 19 0.74 71.45 20.30
C ASP A 19 2.03 72.15 19.85
N SER A 20 2.64 73.02 20.67
CA SER A 20 3.93 73.65 20.37
C SER A 20 5.13 72.80 20.78
N ALA A 21 5.01 72.00 21.84
CA ALA A 21 6.08 71.11 22.32
C ALA A 21 6.21 69.87 21.42
N LEU A 22 5.10 69.30 20.94
CA LEU A 22 5.13 68.20 19.98
C LEU A 22 5.66 68.66 18.60
N ARG A 23 5.28 69.86 18.15
CA ARG A 23 5.81 70.45 16.90
C ARG A 23 7.30 70.80 17.02
N SER A 24 7.77 71.20 18.20
CA SER A 24 9.19 71.43 18.50
C SER A 24 10.00 70.13 18.55
N ALA A 25 9.43 69.04 19.05
CA ALA A 25 10.10 67.73 19.06
C ALA A 25 10.11 67.08 17.66
N ILE A 26 9.10 67.35 16.84
CA ILE A 26 9.03 66.88 15.44
C ILE A 26 9.93 67.72 14.51
N SER A 27 10.19 68.99 14.82
CA SER A 27 11.09 69.83 14.00
C SER A 27 12.59 69.67 14.35
N THR A 28 12.93 68.82 15.32
CA THR A 28 14.33 68.58 15.72
C THR A 28 14.71 67.10 15.66
N SER A 29 14.07 66.34 14.75
CA SER A 29 14.81 65.27 14.08
C SER A 29 15.48 65.94 12.88
N SER A 30 16.71 66.43 13.07
CA SER A 30 17.58 66.64 11.92
C SER A 30 17.63 65.29 11.21
N ARG A 31 16.97 65.17 10.06
CA ARG A 31 17.33 64.10 9.11
C ARG A 31 18.78 64.40 8.78
N LEU A 32 19.69 63.77 9.52
CA LEU A 32 21.11 63.76 9.19
C LEU A 32 21.13 63.27 7.75
N ALA A 33 21.40 64.19 6.82
CA ALA A 33 21.68 63.81 5.45
C ALA A 33 22.79 62.77 5.54
N PRO A 34 22.59 61.55 5.00
CA PRO A 34 23.57 60.49 5.14
C PRO A 34 24.93 61.04 4.73
N SER A 35 25.93 60.86 5.58
CA SER A 35 27.26 61.34 5.25
C SER A 35 27.72 60.65 3.95
N ALA A 36 28.65 61.26 3.22
CA ALA A 36 29.23 60.61 2.04
C ALA A 36 29.77 59.21 2.36
N GLY A 37 30.24 58.99 3.60
CA GLY A 37 30.66 57.69 4.12
C GLY A 37 29.51 56.69 4.26
N ASP A 38 28.38 57.09 4.85
CA ASP A 38 27.19 56.24 4.99
C ASP A 38 26.61 55.82 3.63
N THR A 39 26.65 56.75 2.66
CA THR A 39 26.22 56.49 1.28
C THR A 39 27.14 55.47 0.60
N LEU A 40 28.46 55.59 0.77
CA LEU A 40 29.44 54.65 0.21
C LEU A 40 29.31 53.25 0.82
N LEU A 41 29.11 53.17 2.14
CA LEU A 41 28.83 51.93 2.86
C LEU A 41 27.55 51.25 2.34
N GLY A 42 26.49 52.03 2.09
CA GLY A 42 25.26 51.54 1.48
C GLY A 42 25.48 50.93 0.09
N PHE A 43 26.21 51.63 -0.79
CA PHE A 43 26.56 51.09 -2.11
C PHE A 43 27.42 49.82 -2.03
N ALA A 44 28.46 49.82 -1.18
CA ALA A 44 29.31 48.66 -0.97
C ALA A 44 28.50 47.46 -0.43
N TYR A 45 27.57 47.68 0.50
CA TYR A 45 26.67 46.65 1.01
C TYR A 45 25.78 46.08 -0.10
N VAL A 46 25.13 46.92 -0.92
CA VAL A 46 24.27 46.45 -2.02
C VAL A 46 25.08 45.67 -3.05
N ILE A 47 26.25 46.16 -3.45
CA ILE A 47 27.12 45.46 -4.42
C ILE A 47 27.56 44.10 -3.87
N THR A 48 28.01 44.07 -2.62
CA THR A 48 28.49 42.85 -1.97
C THR A 48 27.36 41.83 -1.80
N THR A 49 26.20 42.24 -1.27
CA THR A 49 25.04 41.35 -1.09
C THR A 49 24.48 40.85 -2.42
N SER A 50 24.47 41.69 -3.46
CA SER A 50 24.09 41.29 -4.82
C SER A 50 25.08 40.28 -5.40
N GLY A 51 26.39 40.52 -5.23
CA GLY A 51 27.44 39.60 -5.65
C GLY A 51 27.36 38.24 -4.95
N VAL A 52 27.15 38.24 -3.63
CA VAL A 52 26.93 37.01 -2.84
C VAL A 52 25.67 36.28 -3.31
N SER A 53 24.57 37.00 -3.58
CA SER A 53 23.32 36.39 -4.06
C SER A 53 23.50 35.74 -5.44
N ILE A 54 24.19 36.41 -6.36
CA ILE A 54 24.54 35.85 -7.68
C ILE A 54 25.43 34.61 -7.52
N GLY A 55 26.45 34.69 -6.65
CA GLY A 55 27.31 33.55 -6.33
C GLY A 55 26.52 32.35 -5.79
N TYR A 56 25.57 32.59 -4.89
CA TYR A 56 24.68 31.57 -4.34
C TYR A 56 23.81 30.91 -5.44
N LEU A 57 23.27 31.69 -6.38
CA LEU A 57 22.51 31.13 -7.50
C LEU A 57 23.37 30.20 -8.37
N PHE A 58 24.66 30.51 -8.57
CA PHE A 58 25.58 29.62 -9.30
C PHE A 58 25.86 28.30 -8.58
N ILE A 59 25.80 28.30 -7.24
CA ILE A 59 25.93 27.08 -6.43
C ILE A 59 24.64 26.26 -6.52
N VAL A 60 23.49 26.91 -6.31
CA VAL A 60 22.19 26.23 -6.22
C VAL A 60 21.67 25.74 -7.58
N ARG A 61 22.02 26.40 -8.70
CA ARG A 61 21.50 26.05 -10.03
C ARG A 61 21.61 24.57 -10.40
N ARG A 62 22.68 23.89 -9.93
CA ARG A 62 22.91 22.47 -10.27
C ARG A 62 21.92 21.58 -9.52
N SER A 63 21.68 21.87 -8.25
CA SER A 63 20.69 21.18 -7.42
C SER A 63 19.28 21.51 -7.87
N ALA A 64 18.96 22.77 -8.11
CA ALA A 64 17.64 23.25 -8.51
C ALA A 64 17.30 23.00 -9.99
N SER A 65 18.04 22.12 -10.67
CA SER A 65 17.76 21.74 -12.07
C SER A 65 16.62 20.72 -12.21
N ASN A 66 16.16 20.15 -11.08
CA ASN A 66 15.08 19.17 -10.98
C ASN A 66 14.35 19.32 -9.64
N ASP A 67 13.15 18.74 -9.55
CA ASP A 67 12.27 18.85 -8.39
C ASP A 67 12.81 18.13 -7.13
N TYR A 68 13.81 17.27 -7.29
CA TYR A 68 14.46 16.58 -6.17
C TYR A 68 15.51 17.45 -5.48
N TYR A 69 15.88 18.60 -6.04
CA TYR A 69 17.02 19.41 -5.58
C TYR A 69 18.33 18.60 -5.50
N TRP A 70 18.48 17.61 -6.37
CA TRP A 70 19.64 16.70 -6.40
C TRP A 70 20.50 17.04 -7.62
N PRO A 71 21.75 17.50 -7.44
CA PRO A 71 22.69 17.76 -8.54
C PRO A 71 22.75 16.63 -9.58
N ASP A 72 22.58 17.00 -10.85
CA ASP A 72 22.67 16.11 -12.02
C ASP A 72 21.72 14.91 -12.03
N PHE A 73 20.68 14.93 -11.18
CA PHE A 73 19.65 13.92 -11.23
C PHE A 73 18.97 13.96 -12.60
N ASN A 74 18.96 12.83 -13.29
CA ASN A 74 18.34 12.67 -14.59
C ASN A 74 17.51 11.37 -14.62
N THR A 75 16.59 11.33 -15.58
CA THR A 75 15.66 10.21 -15.73
C THR A 75 16.32 8.99 -16.40
N THR A 76 17.42 9.17 -17.13
CA THR A 76 18.07 8.14 -17.95
C THR A 76 19.26 7.46 -17.27
N ALA A 77 19.78 7.98 -16.17
CA ALA A 77 20.90 7.40 -15.44
C ALA A 77 20.58 7.27 -13.97
N THR A 78 20.39 8.40 -13.27
CA THR A 78 20.25 8.39 -11.80
C THR A 78 18.94 7.70 -11.39
N GLN A 79 17.83 8.08 -12.01
CA GLN A 79 16.53 7.48 -11.68
C GLN A 79 16.49 5.98 -11.97
N THR A 80 17.00 5.55 -13.12
CA THR A 80 16.99 4.14 -13.50
C THR A 80 17.96 3.31 -12.67
N PHE A 81 19.14 3.83 -12.36
CA PHE A 81 20.09 3.20 -11.46
C PHE A 81 19.52 2.99 -10.05
N LEU A 82 18.83 4.00 -9.50
CA LEU A 82 18.12 3.85 -8.23
C LEU A 82 17.06 2.74 -8.32
N GLY A 83 16.25 2.75 -9.37
CA GLY A 83 15.25 1.70 -9.62
C GLY A 83 15.87 0.30 -9.64
N ASP A 84 16.97 0.13 -10.38
CA ASP A 84 17.67 -1.15 -10.50
C ASP A 84 18.25 -1.62 -9.16
N ILE A 85 18.89 -0.73 -8.40
CA ILE A 85 19.43 -1.06 -7.07
C ILE A 85 18.30 -1.52 -6.15
N PHE A 86 17.22 -0.75 -6.06
CA PHE A 86 16.12 -1.09 -5.15
C PHE A 86 15.44 -2.40 -5.57
N ASN A 87 15.18 -2.61 -6.86
CA ASN A 87 14.62 -3.88 -7.36
C ASN A 87 15.56 -5.07 -7.12
N LEU A 88 16.89 -4.86 -7.17
CA LEU A 88 17.88 -5.89 -6.89
C LEU A 88 17.98 -6.22 -5.39
N LYS A 89 17.94 -5.21 -4.51
CA LYS A 89 18.22 -5.39 -3.08
C LYS A 89 16.98 -5.66 -2.24
N LEU A 90 15.83 -5.07 -2.58
CA LEU A 90 14.60 -5.19 -1.80
C LEU A 90 14.12 -6.64 -1.57
N PRO A 91 14.29 -7.60 -2.52
CA PRO A 91 13.98 -9.01 -2.26
C PRO A 91 14.78 -9.67 -1.15
N HIS A 92 15.94 -9.12 -0.80
CA HIS A 92 16.83 -9.65 0.24
C HIS A 92 16.60 -9.00 1.60
N VAL A 93 15.77 -7.96 1.69
CA VAL A 93 15.43 -7.31 2.96
C VAL A 93 14.31 -8.12 3.64
N PRO A 94 14.52 -8.63 4.86
CA PRO A 94 13.47 -9.31 5.60
C PRO A 94 12.26 -8.40 5.81
N ARG A 95 11.06 -8.96 5.70
CA ARG A 95 9.81 -8.19 5.87
C ARG A 95 9.71 -7.58 7.25
N GLY A 96 9.18 -6.36 7.31
CA GLY A 96 9.01 -5.62 8.57
C GLY A 96 10.32 -5.11 9.17
N THR A 97 11.44 -5.25 8.45
CA THR A 97 12.74 -4.72 8.87
C THR A 97 13.15 -3.55 8.00
N THR A 98 13.94 -2.65 8.58
CA THR A 98 14.60 -1.57 7.87
C THR A 98 16.08 -1.90 7.75
N THR A 99 16.63 -1.75 6.54
CA THR A 99 18.05 -1.94 6.29
C THR A 99 18.61 -0.68 5.64
N THR A 100 19.74 -0.21 6.15
CA THR A 100 20.48 0.90 5.54
C THR A 100 21.42 0.34 4.48
N LEU A 101 21.34 0.89 3.27
CA LEU A 101 22.23 0.54 2.17
C LEU A 101 23.35 1.57 2.08
N ALA A 102 24.59 1.15 2.34
CA ALA A 102 25.74 2.03 2.21
C ALA A 102 26.03 2.29 0.72
N PHE A 103 26.12 3.56 0.32
CA PHE A 103 26.46 3.94 -1.04
C PHE A 103 27.96 3.75 -1.29
N ASN A 104 28.34 2.57 -1.78
CA ASN A 104 29.72 2.20 -2.08
C ASN A 104 29.80 1.28 -3.33
N SER A 105 31.00 0.83 -3.68
CA SER A 105 31.25 0.00 -4.87
C SER A 105 30.51 -1.34 -4.90
N SER A 106 30.01 -1.85 -3.76
CA SER A 106 29.17 -3.06 -3.72
C SER A 106 27.78 -2.88 -4.36
N LEU A 107 27.38 -1.64 -4.66
CA LEU A 107 26.16 -1.31 -5.39
C LEU A 107 26.37 -1.20 -6.90
N ALA A 108 27.58 -1.45 -7.39
CA ALA A 108 27.85 -1.41 -8.82
C ALA A 108 26.98 -2.42 -9.57
N ILE A 109 26.27 -1.94 -10.60
CA ILE A 109 25.47 -2.74 -11.52
C ILE A 109 26.17 -2.72 -12.88
N ALA A 110 26.31 -3.89 -13.50
CA ALA A 110 26.87 -4.03 -14.84
C ALA A 110 25.84 -3.60 -15.90
N LYS A 111 25.56 -2.31 -15.95
CA LYS A 111 24.63 -1.67 -16.89
C LYS A 111 25.17 -0.31 -17.28
N ASP A 112 25.08 0.01 -18.57
CA ASP A 112 25.52 1.31 -19.08
C ASP A 112 24.41 2.35 -18.87
N TYR A 113 24.67 3.30 -17.97
CA TYR A 113 23.78 4.42 -17.68
C TYR A 113 24.18 5.71 -18.41
N SER A 114 25.21 5.67 -19.28
CA SER A 114 25.66 6.84 -20.03
C SER A 114 24.90 7.06 -21.35
N VAL A 115 24.07 6.09 -21.74
CA VAL A 115 23.26 6.13 -22.98
C VAL A 115 22.08 7.11 -22.87
N SER A 116 21.57 7.53 -24.03
CA SER A 116 20.46 8.49 -24.13
C SER A 116 19.13 7.99 -23.54
N THR A 117 18.97 6.67 -23.39
CA THR A 117 17.75 6.05 -22.85
C THR A 117 18.11 4.78 -22.09
N THR A 118 17.59 4.63 -20.87
CA THR A 118 17.65 3.39 -20.11
C THR A 118 16.27 3.06 -19.53
N LEU A 119 16.07 1.80 -19.13
CA LEU A 119 14.86 1.32 -18.49
C LEU A 119 15.20 0.76 -17.10
N ILE A 120 14.22 0.69 -16.20
CA ILE A 120 14.39 0.00 -14.92
C ILE A 120 14.18 -1.50 -15.12
N ASP A 121 15.13 -2.31 -14.68
CA ASP A 121 15.06 -3.76 -14.68
C ASP A 121 14.17 -4.21 -13.51
N THR A 122 13.15 -4.99 -13.84
CA THR A 122 12.17 -5.53 -12.89
C THR A 122 12.14 -7.04 -12.97
N ASN A 123 11.81 -7.71 -11.85
CA ASN A 123 11.65 -9.15 -11.82
C ASN A 123 10.17 -9.53 -12.05
N PRO A 124 9.81 -10.21 -13.15
CA PRO A 124 8.43 -10.60 -13.44
C PRO A 124 7.84 -11.60 -12.43
N ALA A 125 8.68 -12.26 -11.62
CA ALA A 125 8.26 -13.14 -10.54
C ALA A 125 8.04 -12.40 -9.21
N ARG A 126 8.42 -11.12 -9.08
CA ARG A 126 8.41 -10.35 -7.83
C ARG A 126 7.07 -10.38 -7.11
N ALA A 127 5.99 -10.01 -7.82
CA ALA A 127 4.64 -10.01 -7.26
C ALA A 127 4.22 -11.41 -6.76
N ARG A 128 4.56 -12.46 -7.51
CA ARG A 128 4.24 -13.85 -7.14
C ARG A 128 5.06 -14.29 -5.94
N ALA A 129 6.36 -13.99 -5.90
CA ALA A 129 7.22 -14.32 -4.78
C ALA A 129 6.71 -13.69 -3.47
N LEU A 130 6.16 -12.47 -3.53
CA LEU A 130 5.56 -11.84 -2.37
C LEU A 130 4.32 -12.61 -1.86
N LEU A 131 3.43 -13.05 -2.76
CA LEU A 131 2.22 -13.78 -2.39
C LEU A 131 2.49 -15.24 -1.95
N LEU A 132 3.59 -15.83 -2.42
CA LEU A 132 4.04 -17.16 -2.05
C LEU A 132 4.76 -17.20 -0.71
N ALA A 133 5.20 -16.07 -0.18
CA ALA A 133 5.77 -15.97 1.16
C ALA A 133 4.66 -15.71 2.19
N ALA A 134 4.91 -16.09 3.45
CA ALA A 134 3.96 -15.86 4.54
C ALA A 134 3.69 -14.36 4.75
N ILE A 135 2.45 -13.96 4.59
CA ILE A 135 1.97 -12.60 4.81
C ILE A 135 1.33 -12.55 6.20
N PRO A 136 1.70 -11.56 7.03
CA PRO A 136 1.11 -11.40 8.36
C PRO A 136 -0.36 -10.97 8.28
N LEU A 137 -1.15 -11.34 9.29
CA LEU A 137 -2.61 -11.20 9.27
C LEU A 137 -3.08 -9.74 9.32
N ASP A 138 -2.28 -8.86 9.91
CA ASP A 138 -2.51 -7.41 9.96
C ASP A 138 -2.53 -6.73 8.58
N GLN A 139 -1.86 -7.31 7.59
CA GLN A 139 -1.93 -6.86 6.19
C GLN A 139 -3.03 -7.58 5.41
N VAL A 140 -3.29 -8.85 5.73
CA VAL A 140 -4.23 -9.71 4.99
C VAL A 140 -5.68 -9.32 5.25
N ILE A 141 -6.06 -9.14 6.52
CA ILE A 141 -7.45 -8.86 6.90
C ILE A 141 -7.94 -7.55 6.27
N PRO A 142 -7.21 -6.42 6.35
CA PRO A 142 -7.60 -5.21 5.63
C PRO A 142 -7.71 -5.42 4.13
N ALA A 143 -6.74 -6.12 3.51
CA ALA A 143 -6.75 -6.38 2.08
C ALA A 143 -7.97 -7.22 1.62
N LEU A 144 -8.36 -8.24 2.39
CA LEU A 144 -9.58 -9.01 2.12
C LEU A 144 -10.82 -8.11 2.20
N ARG A 145 -10.94 -7.29 3.25
CA ARG A 145 -12.11 -6.43 3.49
C ARG A 145 -12.27 -5.30 2.47
N THR A 146 -11.18 -4.87 1.82
CA THR A 146 -11.24 -3.84 0.75
C THR A 146 -11.75 -4.37 -0.59
N ASN A 147 -11.79 -5.70 -0.78
CA ASN A 147 -12.16 -6.31 -2.04
C ASN A 147 -13.58 -6.88 -1.99
N PRO A 148 -14.38 -6.74 -3.06
CA PRO A 148 -15.69 -7.37 -3.12
C PRO A 148 -15.54 -8.90 -3.18
N PHE A 149 -16.53 -9.62 -2.68
CA PHE A 149 -16.58 -11.07 -2.61
C PHE A 149 -16.33 -11.71 -3.97
N ASN A 150 -16.87 -11.13 -5.04
CA ASN A 150 -16.69 -11.60 -6.41
C ASN A 150 -15.21 -11.69 -6.83
N ASN A 151 -14.36 -10.79 -6.34
CA ASN A 151 -12.92 -10.81 -6.61
C ASN A 151 -12.22 -11.79 -5.67
N ASN A 152 -12.59 -11.74 -4.40
CA ASN A 152 -12.03 -12.53 -3.32
C ASN A 152 -12.24 -14.04 -3.51
N ILE A 153 -13.40 -14.48 -4.02
CA ILE A 153 -13.66 -15.90 -4.31
C ILE A 153 -12.84 -16.43 -5.50
N GLN A 154 -12.30 -15.55 -6.33
CA GLN A 154 -11.39 -15.90 -7.42
C GLN A 154 -9.93 -16.01 -7.00
N LEU A 155 -9.64 -15.93 -5.69
CA LEU A 155 -8.37 -16.42 -5.18
C LEU A 155 -8.21 -17.89 -5.62
N LEU A 156 -7.17 -18.17 -6.41
CA LEU A 156 -6.80 -19.51 -6.85
C LEU A 156 -6.16 -20.31 -5.70
N THR A 157 -6.88 -20.40 -4.59
CA THR A 157 -6.52 -21.17 -3.41
C THR A 157 -7.43 -22.40 -3.31
N PRO A 158 -6.85 -23.61 -3.26
CA PRO A 158 -7.60 -24.82 -3.12
C PRO A 158 -7.89 -25.04 -1.61
N TYR A 159 -9.08 -24.62 -1.18
CA TYR A 159 -9.54 -24.71 0.22
C TYR A 159 -9.49 -26.14 0.77
N CYS A 160 -9.09 -26.25 2.04
CA CYS A 160 -9.03 -27.50 2.78
C CYS A 160 -10.22 -27.62 3.75
N TRP A 161 -10.70 -26.49 4.29
CA TRP A 161 -11.82 -26.47 5.24
C TRP A 161 -12.80 -25.34 4.95
N VAL A 162 -14.05 -25.55 5.33
CA VAL A 162 -15.08 -24.51 5.31
C VAL A 162 -14.87 -23.52 6.45
N ASP A 163 -14.67 -24.04 7.66
CA ASP A 163 -14.73 -23.31 8.93
C ASP A 163 -13.40 -23.40 9.69
N PHE A 164 -13.12 -22.43 10.58
CA PHE A 164 -11.90 -22.46 11.42
C PHE A 164 -11.83 -23.65 12.38
N SER A 165 -12.97 -24.22 12.77
CA SER A 165 -12.98 -25.44 13.60
C SER A 165 -12.69 -26.72 12.80
N ARG A 166 -12.50 -26.61 11.47
CA ARG A 166 -12.17 -27.72 10.56
C ARG A 166 -13.24 -28.83 10.55
N SER A 167 -14.49 -28.47 10.83
CA SER A 167 -15.60 -29.41 10.93
C SER A 167 -16.05 -29.92 9.58
N PHE A 168 -15.85 -29.13 8.52
CA PHE A 168 -16.18 -29.51 7.16
C PHE A 168 -14.97 -29.43 6.25
N GLU A 169 -14.61 -30.57 5.66
CA GLU A 169 -13.47 -30.70 4.75
C GLU A 169 -13.86 -30.38 3.30
N LEU A 170 -13.01 -29.65 2.58
CA LEU A 170 -13.19 -29.25 1.17
C LEU A 170 -12.12 -29.82 0.23
N ALA A 171 -11.06 -30.45 0.73
CA ALA A 171 -10.08 -31.06 -0.15
C ALA A 171 -10.68 -32.25 -0.91
N HIS A 172 -10.46 -32.31 -2.23
CA HIS A 172 -11.08 -33.34 -3.09
C HIS A 172 -10.65 -34.77 -2.82
N SER A 173 -9.53 -34.98 -2.13
CA SER A 173 -9.01 -36.31 -1.84
C SER A 173 -8.51 -36.42 -0.40
N ALA A 174 -8.58 -37.63 0.14
CA ALA A 174 -8.06 -37.96 1.47
C ALA A 174 -6.57 -37.60 1.60
N ILE A 175 -5.78 -37.87 0.57
CA ILE A 175 -4.34 -37.57 0.55
C ILE A 175 -4.09 -36.06 0.62
N ARG A 176 -4.87 -35.27 -0.12
CA ARG A 176 -4.76 -33.80 -0.08
C ARG A 176 -5.17 -33.26 1.28
N GLN A 177 -6.24 -33.78 1.85
CA GLN A 177 -6.69 -33.41 3.19
C GLN A 177 -5.60 -33.68 4.25
N GLN A 178 -4.97 -34.85 4.20
CA GLN A 178 -3.84 -35.19 5.09
C GLN A 178 -2.61 -34.29 4.88
N ARG A 179 -2.37 -33.80 3.66
CA ARG A 179 -1.35 -32.76 3.43
C ARG A 179 -1.76 -31.45 4.09
N CYS A 180 -3.01 -31.02 3.97
CA CYS A 180 -3.49 -29.79 4.62
C CYS A 180 -3.29 -29.85 6.13
N LEU A 181 -3.65 -30.97 6.77
CA LEU A 181 -3.45 -31.17 8.22
C LEU A 181 -1.98 -31.06 8.65
N ARG A 182 -1.05 -31.54 7.81
CA ARG A 182 0.38 -31.53 8.11
C ARG A 182 1.06 -30.18 7.86
N SER A 183 0.56 -29.37 6.94
CA SER A 183 1.35 -28.26 6.37
C SER A 183 0.61 -26.93 6.24
N ASP A 184 -0.72 -26.92 6.36
CA ASP A 184 -1.56 -25.73 6.13
C ASP A 184 -2.56 -25.48 7.26
N ILE A 185 -2.46 -26.19 8.39
CA ILE A 185 -3.37 -26.00 9.52
C ILE A 185 -3.33 -24.57 10.07
N ASP A 186 -2.17 -23.93 9.98
CA ASP A 186 -1.88 -22.58 10.44
C ASP A 186 -2.02 -21.50 9.33
N ASN A 187 -2.39 -21.91 8.11
CA ASN A 187 -2.49 -21.07 6.93
C ASN A 187 -3.94 -20.63 6.65
N GLY A 188 -4.27 -19.37 6.90
CA GLY A 188 -5.62 -18.83 6.69
C GLY A 188 -6.10 -18.92 5.24
N ALA A 189 -5.18 -19.01 4.26
CA ALA A 189 -5.53 -19.07 2.85
C ALA A 189 -6.27 -20.35 2.44
N VAL A 190 -6.25 -21.41 3.26
CA VAL A 190 -6.94 -22.68 2.96
C VAL A 190 -8.27 -22.85 3.70
N TYR A 191 -8.73 -21.83 4.42
CA TYR A 191 -10.01 -21.81 5.12
C TYR A 191 -10.99 -20.89 4.37
N LEU A 192 -12.14 -21.41 3.98
CA LEU A 192 -13.17 -20.58 3.34
C LEU A 192 -13.71 -19.51 4.31
N ASP A 193 -13.78 -19.84 5.60
CA ASP A 193 -14.19 -18.95 6.69
C ASP A 193 -13.38 -17.65 6.72
N ALA A 194 -12.07 -17.73 6.44
CA ALA A 194 -11.21 -16.55 6.39
C ALA A 194 -11.72 -15.52 5.38
N LEU A 195 -12.23 -15.99 4.24
CA LEU A 195 -12.84 -15.17 3.21
C LEU A 195 -14.21 -14.64 3.67
N LEU A 196 -15.07 -15.53 4.16
CA LEU A 196 -16.46 -15.22 4.49
C LEU A 196 -16.57 -14.23 5.66
N ARG A 197 -15.76 -14.38 6.70
CA ARG A 197 -15.70 -13.47 7.85
C ARG A 197 -15.15 -12.07 7.52
N ASN A 198 -14.47 -11.95 6.39
CA ASN A 198 -13.88 -10.69 5.91
C ASN A 198 -14.59 -10.18 4.65
N THR A 199 -15.80 -10.64 4.41
CA THR A 199 -16.69 -10.20 3.35
C THR A 199 -17.98 -9.64 3.96
N PRO A 200 -18.44 -8.43 3.58
CA PRO A 200 -19.73 -7.94 4.07
C PRO A 200 -20.86 -8.90 3.67
N VAL A 201 -21.77 -9.23 4.59
CA VAL A 201 -22.88 -10.16 4.32
C VAL A 201 -23.70 -9.74 3.09
N ALA A 202 -23.99 -8.44 2.93
CA ALA A 202 -24.72 -7.92 1.77
C ALA A 202 -23.98 -8.16 0.44
N ASP A 203 -22.65 -8.05 0.43
CA ASP A 203 -21.82 -8.29 -0.75
C ASP A 203 -21.73 -9.79 -1.06
N LEU A 204 -21.60 -10.64 -0.04
CA LEU A 204 -21.72 -12.10 -0.19
C LEU A 204 -23.07 -12.49 -0.79
N MET A 205 -24.19 -11.99 -0.26
CA MET A 205 -25.54 -12.38 -0.67
C MET A 205 -25.92 -11.86 -2.06
N SER A 206 -25.41 -10.70 -2.46
CA SER A 206 -25.65 -10.12 -3.81
C SER A 206 -24.68 -10.64 -4.88
N SER A 207 -23.67 -11.42 -4.49
CA SER A 207 -22.73 -12.03 -5.40
C SER A 207 -23.38 -13.00 -6.38
N GLN A 208 -22.91 -12.98 -7.63
CA GLN A 208 -23.23 -13.99 -8.64
C GLN A 208 -22.83 -15.42 -8.23
N TYR A 209 -21.92 -15.57 -7.28
CA TYR A 209 -21.44 -16.88 -6.79
C TYR A 209 -22.24 -17.41 -5.60
N PHE A 210 -23.10 -16.59 -4.97
CA PHE A 210 -23.82 -16.98 -3.76
C PHE A 210 -24.68 -18.23 -3.98
N GLY A 211 -25.43 -18.28 -5.08
CA GLY A 211 -26.29 -19.43 -5.40
C GLY A 211 -25.48 -20.72 -5.55
N PHE A 212 -24.33 -20.67 -6.23
CA PHE A 212 -23.44 -21.81 -6.41
C PHE A 212 -22.79 -22.25 -5.10
N LEU A 213 -22.35 -21.30 -4.27
CA LEU A 213 -21.79 -21.59 -2.96
C LEU A 213 -22.84 -22.20 -2.02
N ASN A 214 -24.06 -21.65 -2.03
CA ASN A 214 -25.14 -22.13 -1.20
C ASN A 214 -25.53 -23.58 -1.55
N TYR A 215 -25.56 -23.91 -2.85
CA TYR A 215 -25.83 -25.27 -3.32
C TYR A 215 -24.69 -26.23 -2.99
N SER A 216 -23.48 -25.93 -3.47
CA SER A 216 -22.37 -26.89 -3.44
C SER A 216 -21.69 -27.03 -2.07
N VAL A 217 -21.80 -26.03 -1.19
CA VAL A 217 -21.17 -26.05 0.14
C VAL A 217 -22.19 -25.90 1.25
N PHE A 218 -22.95 -24.80 1.29
CA PHE A 218 -23.79 -24.51 2.45
C PHE A 218 -24.91 -25.52 2.65
N ALA A 219 -25.44 -26.13 1.59
CA ALA A 219 -26.46 -27.18 1.70
C ALA A 219 -25.98 -28.37 2.55
N ALA A 220 -24.78 -28.86 2.29
CA ALA A 220 -24.18 -29.96 3.07
C ALA A 220 -23.82 -29.53 4.49
N VAL A 221 -23.28 -28.32 4.67
CA VAL A 221 -22.99 -27.77 6.01
C VAL A 221 -24.27 -27.69 6.86
N ARG A 222 -25.37 -27.21 6.27
CA ARG A 222 -26.68 -27.06 6.92
C ARG A 222 -27.32 -28.39 7.36
N ALA A 223 -26.82 -29.53 6.87
CA ALA A 223 -27.31 -30.85 7.29
C ALA A 223 -26.94 -31.21 8.74
N THR A 224 -26.04 -30.46 9.38
CA THR A 224 -25.61 -30.68 10.77
C THR A 224 -26.00 -29.51 11.67
N ALA A 225 -26.25 -29.78 12.96
CA ALA A 225 -26.58 -28.74 13.94
C ALA A 225 -25.44 -27.70 14.08
N GLN A 226 -24.20 -28.16 14.10
CA GLN A 226 -23.02 -27.28 14.16
C GLN A 226 -22.93 -26.39 12.91
N GLY A 227 -23.15 -26.94 11.72
CA GLY A 227 -23.11 -26.19 10.48
C GLY A 227 -24.27 -25.18 10.35
N GLN A 228 -25.44 -25.48 10.89
CA GLN A 228 -26.55 -24.52 10.99
C GLN A 228 -26.16 -23.32 11.87
N ALA A 229 -25.55 -23.57 13.03
CA ALA A 229 -25.06 -22.50 13.91
C ALA A 229 -23.97 -21.66 13.23
N TRP A 230 -22.98 -22.31 12.60
CA TRP A 230 -21.92 -21.62 11.87
C TRP A 230 -22.46 -20.77 10.69
N LEU A 231 -23.42 -21.29 9.92
CA LEU A 231 -24.07 -20.54 8.84
C LEU A 231 -24.86 -19.35 9.37
N ALA A 232 -25.60 -19.52 10.47
CA ALA A 232 -26.36 -18.43 11.08
C ALA A 232 -25.43 -17.29 11.50
N THR A 233 -24.29 -17.59 12.12
CA THR A 233 -23.27 -16.58 12.46
C THR A 233 -22.66 -15.97 11.21
N THR A 234 -22.20 -16.78 10.25
CA THR A 234 -21.51 -16.30 9.04
C THR A 234 -22.40 -15.40 8.18
N LEU A 235 -23.70 -15.71 8.07
CA LEU A 235 -24.65 -14.95 7.25
C LEU A 235 -25.33 -13.80 8.01
N SER A 236 -24.96 -13.52 9.26
CA SER A 236 -25.47 -12.38 10.03
C SER A 236 -24.38 -11.56 10.71
N HIS A 237 -23.11 -11.87 10.44
CA HIS A 237 -21.99 -11.20 11.10
C HIS A 237 -21.84 -9.73 10.70
N SER A 238 -21.25 -8.97 11.60
CA SER A 238 -20.58 -7.71 11.31
C SER A 238 -19.08 -7.88 11.50
N PHE A 239 -18.29 -7.03 10.86
CA PHE A 239 -16.84 -7.09 11.03
C PHE A 239 -16.44 -6.79 12.48
N LEU A 240 -15.65 -7.69 13.04
CA LEU A 240 -14.86 -7.39 14.23
C LEU A 240 -13.83 -6.31 13.90
N ASP A 241 -13.38 -5.58 14.91
CA ASP A 241 -12.15 -4.79 14.83
C ASP A 241 -11.01 -5.67 14.25
N PRO A 242 -10.15 -5.16 13.34
CA PRO A 242 -9.08 -5.95 12.74
C PRO A 242 -8.19 -6.66 13.78
N GLY A 243 -7.88 -6.04 14.92
CA GLY A 243 -7.10 -6.65 15.98
C GLY A 243 -7.81 -7.84 16.63
N LEU A 244 -9.12 -7.72 16.86
CA LEU A 244 -9.93 -8.82 17.41
C LEU A 244 -10.12 -9.96 16.40
N GLU A 245 -10.23 -9.67 15.12
CA GLU A 245 -10.28 -10.71 14.08
C GLU A 245 -8.96 -11.47 13.98
N ILE A 246 -7.82 -10.77 14.05
CA ILE A 246 -6.49 -11.41 14.12
C ILE A 246 -6.41 -12.34 15.33
N GLN A 247 -6.88 -11.91 16.51
CA GLN A 247 -6.90 -12.74 17.70
C GLN A 247 -7.79 -13.98 17.52
N ALA A 248 -8.96 -13.84 16.88
CA ALA A 248 -9.84 -14.97 16.61
C ALA A 248 -9.19 -16.02 15.68
N TRP A 249 -8.45 -15.57 14.66
CA TRP A 249 -7.67 -16.46 13.79
C TRP A 249 -6.57 -17.18 14.58
N GLN A 250 -5.82 -16.44 15.40
CA GLN A 250 -4.74 -16.99 16.22
C GLN A 250 -5.25 -17.99 17.26
N GLN A 251 -6.41 -17.75 17.87
CA GLN A 251 -7.07 -18.68 18.78
C GLN A 251 -7.49 -20.00 18.08
N ALA A 252 -7.79 -19.95 16.78
CA ALA A 252 -8.02 -21.13 15.96
C ALA A 252 -6.70 -21.81 15.48
N GLY A 253 -5.55 -21.27 15.85
CA GLY A 253 -4.22 -21.74 15.44
C GLY A 253 -3.78 -21.23 14.06
N ILE A 254 -4.46 -20.24 13.50
CA ILE A 254 -4.17 -19.65 12.19
C ILE A 254 -3.33 -18.40 12.39
N VAL A 255 -2.08 -18.41 11.92
CA VAL A 255 -1.09 -17.33 12.21
C VAL A 255 -0.49 -16.69 10.98
N ARG A 256 -0.70 -17.27 9.79
CA ARG A 256 -0.16 -16.75 8.53
C ARG A 256 -1.17 -16.86 7.40
N TRP A 257 -0.94 -16.05 6.36
CA TRP A 257 -1.56 -16.24 5.06
C TRP A 257 -0.49 -16.55 4.03
N GLN A 258 -0.62 -17.66 3.32
CA GLN A 258 0.28 -18.00 2.22
C GLN A 258 -0.53 -18.49 1.03
N SER A 259 -0.45 -17.75 -0.08
CA SER A 259 -1.16 -18.10 -1.30
C SER A 259 -0.46 -19.26 -2.00
N GLN A 260 -1.21 -20.02 -2.80
CA GLN A 260 -0.64 -21.09 -3.61
C GLN A 260 -0.17 -20.62 -4.98
N LEU A 261 0.80 -21.33 -5.53
CA LEU A 261 1.36 -21.05 -6.85
C LEU A 261 0.28 -21.13 -7.91
N ASN A 262 0.15 -20.05 -8.68
CA ASN A 262 -0.70 -19.99 -9.86
C ASN A 262 -0.04 -19.10 -10.90
N ASN A 263 -0.20 -19.45 -12.18
CA ASN A 263 0.21 -18.62 -13.31
C ASN A 263 -0.95 -18.20 -14.21
N GLY A 264 -2.19 -18.50 -13.81
CA GLY A 264 -3.38 -18.01 -14.51
C GLY A 264 -3.68 -16.53 -14.26
N LEU A 265 -3.17 -15.97 -13.15
CA LEU A 265 -3.34 -14.56 -12.81
C LEU A 265 -2.00 -13.84 -12.92
N THR A 266 -1.98 -12.69 -13.59
CA THR A 266 -0.88 -11.74 -13.47
C THR A 266 -1.10 -10.97 -12.18
N ARG A 267 -0.26 -11.25 -11.18
CA ARG A 267 -0.29 -10.57 -9.89
C ARG A 267 0.32 -9.20 -10.06
N GLY A 268 -0.47 -8.17 -9.76
CA GLY A 268 0.00 -6.80 -9.82
C GLY A 268 0.97 -6.49 -8.69
N ILE A 269 1.83 -5.51 -8.92
CA ILE A 269 2.71 -4.94 -7.91
C ILE A 269 2.94 -3.48 -8.21
N ASP A 270 3.03 -2.69 -7.15
CA ASP A 270 3.45 -1.30 -7.21
C ASP A 270 4.50 -1.09 -6.12
N GLU A 271 5.75 -0.89 -6.54
CA GLU A 271 6.87 -0.59 -5.65
C GLU A 271 7.36 0.82 -5.94
N THR A 272 7.49 1.61 -4.88
CA THR A 272 7.93 3.00 -4.95
C THR A 272 9.09 3.23 -3.98
N ILE A 273 9.88 4.25 -4.27
CA ILE A 273 10.92 4.77 -3.39
C ILE A 273 10.61 6.23 -3.09
N VAL A 274 11.01 6.69 -1.90
CA VAL A 274 10.91 8.10 -1.52
C VAL A 274 12.31 8.69 -1.50
N ILE A 275 12.51 9.74 -2.29
CA ILE A 275 13.70 10.58 -2.23
C ILE A 275 13.38 11.76 -1.32
N GLU A 276 14.18 11.91 -0.27
CA GLU A 276 14.12 13.04 0.64
C GLU A 276 15.36 13.91 0.46
N ASN A 277 15.16 15.19 0.16
CA ASN A 277 16.26 16.11 -0.09
C ASN A 277 16.70 16.86 1.18
N ALA A 278 17.75 17.69 1.05
CA ALA A 278 18.31 18.44 2.17
C ALA A 278 17.35 19.48 2.80
N LEU A 279 16.25 19.81 2.13
CA LEU A 279 15.21 20.71 2.64
C LEU A 279 14.09 19.94 3.37
N GLY A 280 14.17 18.60 3.43
CA GLY A 280 13.12 17.74 3.96
C GLY A 280 11.93 17.53 3.01
N LEU A 281 12.05 17.94 1.73
CA LEU A 281 11.02 17.65 0.74
C LEU A 281 11.12 16.19 0.32
N ARG A 282 9.98 15.51 0.31
CA ARG A 282 9.87 14.07 0.01
C ARG A 282 9.11 13.88 -1.30
N THR A 283 9.75 13.22 -2.25
CA THR A 283 9.19 12.93 -3.58
C THR A 283 9.21 11.43 -3.84
N THR A 284 8.11 10.90 -4.35
CA THR A 284 7.95 9.46 -4.61
C THR A 284 8.24 9.14 -6.07
N ILE A 285 8.99 8.07 -6.31
CA ILE A 285 9.26 7.52 -7.65
C ILE A 285 8.83 6.06 -7.69
N THR A 286 8.14 5.66 -8.75
CA THR A 286 7.81 4.27 -9.02
C THR A 286 9.01 3.52 -9.61
N VAL A 287 9.39 2.40 -8.98
CA VAL A 287 10.53 1.57 -9.41
C VAL A 287 10.09 0.23 -9.99
N ASN A 288 8.87 -0.20 -9.71
CA ASN A 288 8.28 -1.38 -10.32
C ASN A 288 6.77 -1.22 -10.38
N ASN A 289 6.18 -1.38 -11.56
CA ASN A 289 4.74 -1.32 -11.73
C ASN A 289 4.30 -2.40 -12.71
N VAL A 290 3.51 -3.35 -12.19
CA VAL A 290 2.84 -4.37 -13.00
C VAL A 290 1.38 -4.32 -12.65
N GLY A 291 0.52 -4.06 -13.64
CA GLY A 291 -0.92 -4.11 -13.46
C GLY A 291 -1.41 -5.52 -13.14
N PHE A 292 -2.43 -5.64 -12.29
CA PHE A 292 -3.16 -6.90 -12.15
C PHE A 292 -3.92 -7.20 -13.44
N VAL A 293 -3.76 -8.41 -13.98
CA VAL A 293 -4.56 -8.87 -15.12
C VAL A 293 -5.27 -10.17 -14.73
N PRO A 294 -6.61 -10.14 -14.59
CA PRO A 294 -7.38 -11.34 -14.34
C PRO A 294 -7.31 -12.24 -15.57
N MET A 295 -6.96 -13.51 -15.36
CA MET A 295 -6.96 -14.54 -16.40
C MET A 295 -6.28 -14.11 -17.73
N GLY A 296 -5.17 -13.36 -17.63
CA GLY A 296 -4.64 -12.56 -18.74
C GLY A 296 -4.43 -13.32 -20.06
N ASN A 297 -4.04 -14.60 -20.00
CA ASN A 297 -4.08 -15.48 -21.15
C ASN A 297 -4.37 -16.93 -20.71
N VAL A 298 -5.61 -17.39 -20.90
CA VAL A 298 -6.05 -18.76 -20.56
C VAL A 298 -5.19 -19.82 -21.26
N ALA A 299 -4.62 -19.53 -22.43
CA ALA A 299 -3.72 -20.45 -23.12
C ALA A 299 -2.37 -20.62 -22.39
N LEU A 300 -1.91 -19.61 -21.65
CA LEU A 300 -0.68 -19.64 -20.85
C LEU A 300 -0.90 -20.14 -19.41
N TRP A 301 -2.16 -20.36 -19.00
CA TRP A 301 -2.47 -20.89 -17.68
C TRP A 301 -2.19 -22.39 -17.62
N THR A 302 -0.98 -22.76 -17.19
CA THR A 302 -0.58 -24.17 -17.05
C THR A 302 -0.97 -24.77 -15.70
N THR A 303 -1.00 -23.99 -14.62
CA THR A 303 -1.39 -24.50 -13.29
C THR A 303 -2.85 -24.91 -13.18
N ARG A 304 -3.71 -24.58 -14.17
CA ARG A 304 -5.10 -25.05 -14.24
C ARG A 304 -5.23 -26.57 -14.29
N LYS A 305 -4.17 -27.26 -14.76
CA LYS A 305 -4.11 -28.72 -14.75
C LYS A 305 -4.09 -29.29 -13.33
N SER A 306 -3.58 -28.52 -12.37
CA SER A 306 -3.56 -28.89 -10.95
C SER A 306 -4.79 -28.37 -10.21
N TYR A 307 -5.21 -27.12 -10.49
CA TYR A 307 -6.35 -26.50 -9.83
C TYR A 307 -6.97 -25.37 -10.67
N VAL A 308 -8.27 -25.45 -10.92
CA VAL A 308 -9.02 -24.50 -11.77
C VAL A 308 -9.63 -23.33 -11.00
N GLY A 309 -9.50 -23.29 -9.67
CA GLY A 309 -10.05 -22.22 -8.84
C GLY A 309 -11.43 -22.54 -8.26
N PHE A 310 -11.66 -22.09 -7.02
CA PHE A 310 -12.85 -22.45 -6.26
C PHE A 310 -14.15 -21.92 -6.89
N ALA A 311 -14.11 -20.70 -7.42
CA ALA A 311 -15.24 -20.12 -8.15
C ALA A 311 -15.71 -20.99 -9.33
N SER A 312 -14.77 -21.62 -10.05
CA SER A 312 -15.11 -22.58 -11.11
C SER A 312 -15.67 -23.88 -10.53
N GLU A 313 -15.12 -24.38 -9.42
CA GLU A 313 -15.58 -25.61 -8.79
C GLU A 313 -17.02 -25.54 -8.31
N ILE A 314 -17.39 -24.48 -7.58
CA ILE A 314 -18.78 -24.31 -7.11
C ILE A 314 -19.75 -24.22 -8.28
N LEU A 315 -19.35 -23.56 -9.37
CA LEU A 315 -20.15 -23.44 -10.59
C LEU A 315 -20.31 -24.80 -11.27
N TYR A 316 -19.21 -25.52 -11.52
CA TYR A 316 -19.25 -26.81 -12.19
C TYR A 316 -20.03 -27.86 -11.38
N CYS A 317 -19.79 -27.88 -10.07
CA CYS A 317 -20.47 -28.77 -9.14
C CYS A 317 -21.98 -28.51 -9.11
N THR A 318 -22.40 -27.24 -9.13
CA THR A 318 -23.83 -26.87 -9.13
C THR A 318 -24.51 -27.07 -10.47
N GLN A 319 -23.86 -26.69 -11.58
CA GLN A 319 -24.52 -26.65 -12.89
C GLN A 319 -24.49 -28.00 -13.60
N TYR A 320 -23.38 -28.72 -13.55
CA TYR A 320 -23.14 -29.90 -14.40
C TYR A 320 -23.07 -31.21 -13.62
N ILE A 321 -22.34 -31.25 -12.50
CA ILE A 321 -22.08 -32.50 -11.77
C ILE A 321 -23.20 -32.81 -10.76
N LYS A 322 -23.86 -31.79 -10.23
CA LYS A 322 -24.87 -31.89 -9.15
C LYS A 322 -24.28 -32.51 -7.88
N CYS A 323 -23.09 -32.05 -7.48
CA CYS A 323 -22.39 -32.51 -6.29
C CYS A 323 -22.44 -31.51 -5.12
N SER A 324 -21.93 -31.95 -3.98
CA SER A 324 -21.37 -31.10 -2.93
C SER A 324 -19.84 -31.16 -2.94
N LEU A 325 -19.20 -30.02 -2.65
CA LEU A 325 -17.76 -29.95 -2.42
C LEU A 325 -17.36 -30.35 -0.99
N VAL A 326 -18.33 -30.42 -0.06
CA VAL A 326 -18.07 -30.87 1.31
C VAL A 326 -17.88 -32.38 1.29
N ARG A 327 -16.71 -32.84 1.73
CA ARG A 327 -16.30 -34.25 1.56
C ARG A 327 -17.19 -35.25 2.31
N SER A 328 -17.78 -34.85 3.43
CA SER A 328 -18.68 -35.69 4.22
C SER A 328 -20.10 -35.76 3.66
N ALA A 329 -20.41 -35.01 2.60
CA ALA A 329 -21.72 -35.04 1.97
C ALA A 329 -21.91 -36.35 1.16
N PRO A 330 -23.14 -36.86 1.07
CA PRO A 330 -23.47 -37.93 0.13
C PRO A 330 -23.45 -37.35 -1.30
N ASN A 331 -22.35 -37.59 -2.01
CA ASN A 331 -22.18 -37.24 -3.43
C ASN A 331 -22.55 -38.40 -4.35
#